data_AF-A0A235F4Y8-F1
#
_entry.id   AF-A0A235F4Y8-F1
#
_cell.length_a   1.000
_cell.length_b   1.000
_cell.length_c   1.000
_cell.angle_alpha   90.00
_cell.angle_beta   90.00
_cell.angle_gamma   90.00
#
_symmetry.space_group_name_H-M   'P 1'
#
loop_
_entity.id
_entity.type
_entity.pdbx_description
1 polymer ?
#
loop_
_entity_poly.entity_id
_entity_poly.type
_entity_poly.pdbx_seq_one_letter_code
_entity_poly.pdbx_strand_id
1 'polypeptide(L)'
;MNQLNKLHQLDELWQLDILITLLGFGLIYFLIINRMKILNPTVKIASWKQQLSFSAGLLLLMVSEGSPLSLIGHHYLFSVHMIQMTITYIMVPPLLILGMPSWMFKPFAHIKVVRRICAFLSNPILAVVLFNGLFSFYHFP
;
A
#
# COMPACT_ATOMS: atom_id res chain seq x y z
N MET A 1 -36.88 -5.75 2.91
CA MET A 1 -35.42 -5.90 2.66
C MET A 1 -34.71 -5.92 4.01
N ASN A 2 -34.14 -7.06 4.40
CA ASN A 2 -33.49 -7.22 5.70
C ASN A 2 -32.19 -6.39 5.79
N GLN A 3 -31.86 -5.92 7.00
CA GLN A 3 -30.64 -5.15 7.28
C GLN A 3 -29.36 -5.89 6.83
N LEU A 4 -29.36 -7.23 6.94
CA LEU A 4 -28.25 -8.08 6.49
C LEU A 4 -27.99 -7.97 4.98
N ASN A 5 -29.03 -7.84 4.16
CA ASN A 5 -28.86 -7.68 2.71
C ASN A 5 -28.27 -6.32 2.36
N LYS A 6 -28.55 -5.28 3.15
CA LYS A 6 -27.94 -3.96 2.95
C LYS A 6 -26.45 -3.98 3.28
N LEU A 7 -26.04 -4.67 4.34
CA LEU A 7 -24.62 -4.81 4.69
C LEU A 7 -23.86 -5.53 3.58
N HIS A 8 -24.39 -6.66 3.08
CA HIS A 8 -23.78 -7.39 1.98
C HIS A 8 -23.65 -6.56 0.69
N GLN A 9 -24.65 -5.73 0.38
CA GLN A 9 -24.58 -4.81 -0.77
C GLN A 9 -23.49 -3.74 -0.59
N LEU A 10 -23.28 -3.25 0.64
CA LEU A 10 -22.22 -2.31 0.93
C LEU A 10 -20.84 -2.97 0.87
N ASP A 11 -20.72 -4.22 1.32
CA ASP A 11 -19.49 -5.01 1.23
C ASP A 11 -19.08 -5.24 -0.23
N GLU A 12 -20.03 -5.59 -1.10
CA GLU A 12 -19.78 -5.74 -2.54
C GLU A 12 -19.30 -4.43 -3.17
N LEU A 13 -19.90 -3.29 -2.80
CA LEU A 13 -19.58 -2.00 -3.38
C LEU A 13 -18.29 -1.38 -2.83
N TRP A 14 -18.05 -1.50 -1.53
CA TRP A 14 -17.03 -0.74 -0.79
C TRP A 14 -16.04 -1.61 -0.02
N GLN A 15 -15.89 -2.88 -0.43
CA GLN A 15 -14.90 -3.86 0.08
C GLN A 15 -14.43 -3.51 1.50
N LEU A 16 -15.34 -3.65 2.47
CA LEU A 16 -15.14 -3.10 3.82
C LEU A 16 -13.94 -3.74 4.52
N ASP A 17 -13.58 -4.95 4.13
CA ASP A 17 -12.36 -5.65 4.53
C ASP A 17 -11.09 -4.87 4.15
N ILE A 18 -11.01 -4.32 2.94
CA ILE A 18 -9.91 -3.45 2.50
C ILE A 18 -9.93 -2.16 3.32
N LEU A 19 -11.08 -1.53 3.48
CA LEU A 19 -11.19 -0.28 4.25
C LEU A 19 -10.67 -0.45 5.68
N ILE A 20 -11.14 -1.48 6.38
CA ILE A 20 -10.75 -1.78 7.76
C ILE A 20 -9.24 -2.06 7.82
N THR A 21 -8.72 -2.82 6.87
CA THR A 21 -7.27 -3.13 6.79
C THR A 21 -6.44 -1.86 6.63
N LEU A 22 -6.81 -0.97 5.71
CA LEU A 22 -6.10 0.28 5.46
C LEU A 22 -6.19 1.25 6.65
N LEU A 23 -7.35 1.34 7.30
CA LEU A 23 -7.51 2.09 8.54
C LEU A 23 -6.63 1.52 9.66
N GLY A 24 -6.53 0.19 9.76
CA GLY A 24 -5.64 -0.49 10.69
C GLY A 24 -4.17 -0.13 10.45
N PHE A 25 -3.70 -0.19 9.20
CA PHE A 25 -2.35 0.23 8.83
C PHE A 25 -2.09 1.72 9.14
N GLY A 26 -3.04 2.59 8.80
CA GLY A 26 -2.96 4.02 9.12
C GLY A 26 -2.86 4.26 10.62
N LEU A 27 -3.73 3.61 11.41
CA LEU A 27 -3.72 3.70 12.87
C LEU A 27 -2.38 3.24 13.44
N ILE A 28 -1.90 2.06 13.04
CA ILE A 28 -0.60 1.52 13.48
C ILE A 28 0.52 2.52 13.16
N TYR A 29 0.55 3.06 11.94
CA TYR A 29 1.54 4.05 11.53
C TYR A 29 1.54 5.29 12.43
N PHE A 30 0.38 5.89 12.68
CA PHE A 30 0.26 7.06 13.56
C PHE A 30 0.59 6.74 15.02
N LEU A 31 0.20 5.55 15.51
CA LEU A 31 0.54 5.10 16.86
C LEU A 31 2.06 4.95 17.04
N ILE A 32 2.75 4.34 16.07
CA ILE A 32 4.22 4.19 16.13
C ILE A 32 4.87 5.57 16.10
N ILE A 33 4.43 6.48 15.22
CA ILE A 33 4.96 7.85 15.15
C ILE A 33 4.75 8.60 16.47
N ASN A 34 3.55 8.56 17.02
CA ASN A 34 3.23 9.27 18.26
C ASN A 34 3.96 8.67 19.46
N ARG A 35 4.08 7.34 19.52
CA ARG A 35 4.86 6.65 20.55
C ARG A 35 6.34 7.00 20.46
N MET A 36 6.93 7.03 19.27
CA MET A 36 8.34 7.40 19.06
C MET A 36 8.61 8.87 19.38
N LYS A 37 7.63 9.75 19.13
CA LYS A 37 7.69 11.16 19.56
C LYS A 37 7.83 11.30 21.07
N ILE A 38 7.14 10.45 21.84
CA ILE A 38 7.19 10.46 23.31
C ILE A 38 8.49 9.81 23.83
N LEU A 39 8.84 8.65 23.29
CA LEU A 39 9.98 7.86 23.77
C LEU A 39 11.33 8.52 23.44
N ASN A 40 11.47 9.07 22.24
CA ASN A 40 12.74 9.60 21.73
C ASN A 40 12.55 11.01 21.13
N PRO A 41 12.46 12.06 21.98
CA PRO A 41 12.23 13.44 21.51
C PRO A 41 13.33 13.97 20.57
N THR A 42 14.51 13.36 20.60
CA THR A 42 15.68 13.73 19.78
C THR A 42 15.65 13.12 18.37
N VAL A 43 14.80 12.12 18.12
CA VAL A 43 14.68 11.50 16.80
C VAL A 43 13.83 12.38 15.89
N LYS A 44 14.29 12.58 14.65
CA LYS A 44 13.51 13.29 13.63
C LYS A 44 12.25 12.51 13.29
N ILE A 45 11.11 12.96 13.81
CA ILE A 45 9.79 12.38 13.55
C ILE A 45 9.39 12.61 12.09
N ALA A 46 8.48 11.78 11.57
CA ALA A 46 7.92 11.95 10.24
C ALA A 46 7.39 13.38 10.04
N SER A 47 7.90 14.07 9.02
CA SER A 47 7.44 15.42 8.67
C SER A 47 5.99 15.39 8.17
N TRP A 48 5.32 16.54 8.17
CA TRP A 48 3.97 16.68 7.58
C TRP A 48 3.90 16.12 6.15
N LYS A 49 4.90 16.40 5.31
CA LYS A 49 4.96 15.89 3.93
C LYS A 49 5.05 14.36 3.86
N GLN A 50 5.75 13.75 4.81
CA GLN A 50 5.87 12.28 4.89
C GLN A 50 4.56 11.65 5.33
N GLN A 51 3.91 12.20 6.36
CA GLN A 51 2.60 11.73 6.79
C GLN A 51 1.56 11.88 5.67
N LEU A 52 1.58 13.01 4.95
CA LEU A 52 0.73 13.22 3.79
C LEU A 52 1.02 12.20 2.67
N SER A 53 2.28 11.91 2.37
CA SER A 53 2.67 10.91 1.37
C SER A 53 2.17 9.51 1.74
N PHE A 54 2.32 9.11 3.01
CA PHE A 54 1.84 7.81 3.49
C PHE A 54 0.32 7.70 3.38
N SER A 55 -0.40 8.72 3.89
CA SER A 55 -1.86 8.77 3.81
C SER A 55 -2.36 8.82 2.37
N ALA A 56 -1.68 9.54 1.47
CA ALA A 56 -2.01 9.56 0.05
C ALA A 56 -1.86 8.17 -0.59
N GLY A 57 -0.80 7.42 -0.24
CA GLY A 57 -0.63 6.04 -0.67
C GLY A 57 -1.78 5.14 -0.23
N LEU A 58 -2.19 5.22 1.04
CA LEU A 58 -3.34 4.46 1.56
C LEU A 58 -4.66 4.87 0.87
N LEU A 59 -4.88 6.16 0.65
CA LEU A 59 -6.07 6.65 -0.03
C LEU A 59 -6.14 6.18 -1.49
N LEU A 60 -5.02 6.24 -2.22
CA LEU A 60 -4.96 5.73 -3.60
C LEU A 60 -5.23 4.23 -3.66
N LEU A 61 -4.73 3.47 -2.69
CA LEU A 61 -5.00 2.04 -2.59
C LEU A 61 -6.48 1.77 -2.30
N MET A 62 -7.10 2.56 -1.40
CA MET A 62 -8.54 2.47 -1.13
C MET A 62 -9.39 2.80 -2.35
N VAL A 63 -9.02 3.83 -3.11
CA VAL A 63 -9.76 4.22 -4.33
C VAL A 63 -9.59 3.17 -5.42
N SER A 64 -8.39 2.61 -5.58
CA SER A 64 -8.11 1.67 -6.67
C SER A 64 -8.73 0.30 -6.40
N GLU A 65 -8.56 -0.25 -5.21
CA GLU A 65 -8.96 -1.64 -4.89
C GLU A 65 -10.24 -1.69 -4.04
N GLY A 66 -10.41 -0.77 -3.08
CA GLY A 66 -11.50 -0.82 -2.11
C GLY A 66 -12.79 -0.11 -2.52
N SER A 67 -12.81 0.53 -3.69
CA SER A 67 -13.97 1.30 -4.14
C SER A 67 -14.81 0.53 -5.17
N PRO A 68 -16.03 0.99 -5.50
CA PRO A 68 -16.88 0.39 -6.53
C PRO A 68 -16.21 0.36 -7.92
N LEU A 69 -15.13 1.12 -8.10
CA LEU A 69 -14.31 1.10 -9.31
C LEU A 69 -13.70 -0.28 -9.56
N SER A 70 -13.41 -1.05 -8.51
CA SER A 70 -12.89 -2.43 -8.59
C SER A 70 -13.85 -3.36 -9.33
N LEU A 71 -15.15 -3.26 -9.06
CA LEU A 71 -16.20 -4.01 -9.76
C LEU A 71 -16.25 -3.65 -11.25
N ILE A 72 -16.13 -2.34 -11.56
CA ILE A 72 -16.15 -1.85 -12.94
C ILE A 72 -14.92 -2.36 -13.70
N GLY A 73 -13.75 -2.31 -13.08
CA GLY A 73 -12.50 -2.83 -13.66
C GLY A 73 -12.57 -4.33 -13.89
N HIS A 74 -13.01 -5.10 -12.88
CA HIS A 74 -13.03 -6.56 -12.97
C HIS A 74 -14.05 -7.13 -13.95
N HIS A 75 -15.21 -6.50 -14.10
CA HIS A 75 -16.31 -7.12 -14.86
C HIS A 75 -16.64 -6.43 -16.17
N TYR A 76 -16.26 -5.16 -16.37
CA TYR A 76 -16.79 -4.37 -17.47
C TYR A 76 -15.72 -3.69 -18.31
N LEU A 77 -14.73 -3.04 -17.69
CA LEU A 77 -13.78 -2.17 -18.38
C LEU A 77 -12.33 -2.56 -18.09
N PHE A 78 -11.72 -3.28 -19.02
CA PHE A 78 -10.30 -3.62 -18.98
C PHE A 78 -9.39 -2.39 -18.79
N SER A 79 -9.71 -1.25 -19.41
CA SER A 79 -8.93 -0.02 -19.23
C SER A 79 -8.94 0.50 -17.78
N VAL A 80 -10.06 0.34 -17.06
CA VAL A 80 -10.16 0.71 -15.65
C VAL A 80 -9.30 -0.23 -14.80
N HIS A 81 -9.36 -1.54 -15.08
CA HIS A 81 -8.51 -2.53 -14.43
C HIS A 81 -7.02 -2.22 -14.58
N MET A 82 -6.56 -1.88 -15.79
CA MET A 82 -5.16 -1.53 -16.03
C MET A 82 -4.73 -0.25 -15.30
N ILE A 83 -5.62 0.73 -15.16
CA ILE A 83 -5.36 1.95 -14.38
C ILE A 83 -5.23 1.60 -12.89
N GLN A 84 -6.11 0.74 -12.36
CA GLN A 84 -6.02 0.29 -10.96
C GLN A 84 -4.68 -0.38 -10.69
N MET A 85 -4.29 -1.34 -11.53
CA MET A 85 -3.01 -2.04 -11.42
C MET A 85 -1.82 -1.08 -11.49
N THR A 86 -1.87 -0.08 -12.37
CA THR A 86 -0.84 0.97 -12.49
C THR A 86 -0.72 1.79 -11.21
N ILE A 87 -1.84 2.24 -10.64
CA ILE A 87 -1.83 3.02 -9.39
C ILE A 87 -1.27 2.16 -8.25
N THR A 88 -1.79 0.95 -8.09
CA THR A 88 -1.44 0.01 -7.02
C THR A 88 0.02 -0.42 -7.07
N TYR A 89 0.61 -0.62 -8.25
CA TYR A 89 2.00 -1.10 -8.37
C TYR A 89 3.04 -0.02 -8.54
N ILE A 90 2.69 1.13 -9.13
CA ILE A 90 3.67 2.17 -9.46
C ILE A 90 3.54 3.37 -8.53
N MET A 91 2.33 3.80 -8.16
CA MET A 91 2.16 5.01 -7.33
C MET A 91 2.14 4.71 -5.83
N VAL A 92 1.40 3.68 -5.41
CA VAL A 92 1.23 3.37 -3.98
C VAL A 92 2.56 3.02 -3.29
N PRO A 93 3.41 2.10 -3.81
CA PRO A 93 4.63 1.70 -3.12
C PRO A 93 5.61 2.85 -2.84
N PRO A 94 5.97 3.73 -3.81
CA PRO A 94 6.88 4.83 -3.52
C PRO A 94 6.26 5.86 -2.57
N LEU A 95 4.95 6.10 -2.62
CA LEU A 95 4.28 7.03 -1.68
C LEU A 95 4.35 6.52 -0.24
N LEU A 96 4.11 5.22 -0.03
CA LEU A 96 4.23 4.60 1.29
C LEU A 96 5.69 4.61 1.79
N ILE A 97 6.66 4.32 0.91
CA ILE A 97 8.10 4.35 1.24
C ILE A 97 8.55 5.76 1.60
N LEU A 98 8.20 6.77 0.79
CA LEU A 98 8.52 8.18 1.05
C LEU A 98 7.86 8.69 2.33
N GLY A 99 6.69 8.15 2.66
CA GLY A 99 5.98 8.50 3.88
C GLY A 99 6.60 7.93 5.15
N MET A 100 7.40 6.87 5.06
CA MET A 100 8.07 6.30 6.22
C MET A 100 9.38 7.06 6.57
N PRO A 101 9.54 7.56 7.80
CA PRO A 101 10.79 8.17 8.23
C PRO A 101 11.94 7.17 8.32
N SER A 102 13.18 7.64 8.13
CA SER A 102 14.38 6.79 8.03
C SER A 102 14.62 5.88 9.23
N TRP A 103 14.22 6.30 10.44
CA TRP A 103 14.36 5.48 11.64
C TRP A 103 13.48 4.22 11.63
N MET A 104 12.41 4.17 10.82
CA MET A 104 11.63 2.94 10.64
C MET A 104 12.42 1.88 9.87
N PHE A 105 13.27 2.29 8.94
CA PHE A 105 14.09 1.38 8.13
C PHE A 105 15.43 1.00 8.79
N LYS A 106 15.96 1.86 9.67
CA LYS A 106 17.26 1.64 10.32
C LYS A 106 17.40 0.26 10.99
N PRO A 107 16.44 -0.23 11.81
CA PRO A 107 16.55 -1.54 12.44
C PRO A 107 16.73 -2.67 11.42
N PHE A 108 15.96 -2.63 10.33
CA PHE A 108 16.00 -3.63 9.26
C PHE A 108 17.33 -3.60 8.49
N ALA A 109 17.91 -2.41 8.29
CA ALA A 109 19.20 -2.26 7.62
C ALA A 109 20.38 -2.90 8.37
N HIS A 110 20.27 -3.08 9.69
CA HIS A 110 21.28 -3.75 10.50
C HIS A 110 21.20 -5.28 10.41
N ILE A 111 20.09 -5.85 9.92
CA ILE A 111 19.92 -7.30 9.77
C ILE A 111 20.61 -7.75 8.49
N LYS A 112 21.71 -8.52 8.63
CA LYS A 112 22.56 -8.97 7.50
C LYS A 112 21.77 -9.69 6.40
N VAL A 113 20.79 -10.52 6.77
CA VAL A 113 19.93 -11.25 5.84
C VAL A 113 19.05 -10.30 5.04
N VAL A 114 18.35 -9.38 5.71
CA VAL A 114 17.50 -8.36 5.07
C VAL A 114 18.32 -7.54 4.08
N ARG A 115 19.50 -7.05 4.47
CA ARG A 115 20.37 -6.29 3.58
C ARG A 115 20.77 -7.08 2.34
N ARG A 116 21.10 -8.37 2.47
CA ARG A 116 21.47 -9.21 1.33
C ARG A 116 20.29 -9.40 0.37
N ILE A 117 19.10 -9.67 0.91
CA ILE A 117 17.89 -9.85 0.11
C ILE A 117 17.54 -8.55 -0.61
N CYS A 118 17.51 -7.42 0.09
CA CYS A 118 17.24 -6.12 -0.53
C CYS A 118 18.29 -5.78 -1.61
N ALA A 119 19.58 -5.98 -1.34
CA ALA A 119 20.63 -5.72 -2.33
C ALA A 119 20.48 -6.59 -3.59
N PHE A 120 20.04 -7.85 -3.43
CA PHE A 120 19.76 -8.74 -4.55
C PHE A 120 18.52 -8.30 -5.33
N LEU A 121 17.38 -8.09 -4.64
CA LEU A 121 16.09 -7.73 -5.26
C LEU A 121 16.08 -6.32 -5.85
N SER A 122 16.91 -5.40 -5.33
CA SER A 122 17.05 -4.04 -5.87
C SER A 122 17.99 -3.95 -7.08
N ASN A 123 18.51 -5.08 -7.59
CA ASN A 123 19.21 -5.07 -8.89
C ASN A 123 18.20 -4.68 -9.98
N PRO A 124 18.45 -3.61 -10.77
CA PRO A 124 17.46 -3.08 -11.72
C PRO A 124 17.09 -4.09 -12.81
N ILE A 125 18.04 -4.89 -13.28
CA ILE A 125 17.77 -5.92 -14.30
C ILE A 125 16.88 -7.01 -13.71
N LEU A 126 17.23 -7.50 -12.51
CA LEU A 126 16.42 -8.51 -11.83
C LEU A 126 15.02 -7.99 -11.53
N ALA A 127 14.89 -6.77 -11.03
CA ALA A 127 13.61 -6.15 -10.72
C ALA A 127 12.72 -6.04 -11.98
N VAL A 128 13.29 -5.59 -13.11
CA VAL A 128 12.56 -5.51 -14.39
C VAL A 128 12.14 -6.89 -14.88
N VAL A 129 13.04 -7.87 -14.85
CA VAL A 129 12.74 -9.24 -15.31
C VAL A 129 11.67 -9.90 -14.43
N LEU A 130 11.80 -9.79 -13.10
CA LEU A 130 10.83 -10.36 -12.17
C LEU A 130 9.48 -9.65 -12.26
N PHE A 131 9.47 -8.32 -12.31
CA PHE A 131 8.23 -7.55 -12.43
C PHE A 131 7.49 -7.94 -13.71
N ASN A 132 8.15 -7.89 -14.88
CA ASN A 132 7.50 -8.23 -16.14
C ASN A 132 7.09 -9.71 -16.19
N GLY A 133 7.95 -10.63 -15.73
CA GLY A 133 7.64 -12.05 -15.70
C GLY A 133 6.42 -12.36 -14.83
N LEU A 134 6.41 -11.90 -13.58
CA LEU A 134 5.27 -12.10 -12.67
C LEU A 134 4.02 -11.40 -13.17
N PHE A 135 4.15 -10.19 -13.71
CA PHE A 135 3.03 -9.44 -14.28
C PHE A 135 2.42 -10.20 -15.48
N SER A 136 3.24 -10.73 -16.38
CA SER A 136 2.77 -11.54 -17.51
C SER A 136 2.08 -12.82 -17.05
N PHE A 137 2.63 -13.52 -16.05
CA PHE A 137 1.98 -14.73 -15.51
C PHE A 137 0.65 -14.42 -14.84
N TYR A 138 0.55 -13.32 -14.09
CA TYR A 138 -0.70 -12.92 -13.44
C TYR A 138 -1.79 -12.55 -14.45
N HIS A 139 -1.42 -12.01 -15.62
CA HIS A 139 -2.36 -11.61 -16.69
C HIS A 139 -2.44 -12.63 -17.82
N PHE A 140 -1.92 -13.84 -17.63
CA PHE A 140 -2.13 -14.92 -18.59
C PHE A 140 -3.60 -15.37 -18.50
N PRO A 141 -4.36 -15.39 -19.62
CA PRO A 141 -5.78 -15.69 -19.62
C PRO A 141 -6.11 -17.13 -19.22
#